data_AF-C0FSM7-F1
#
_entry.id   AF-C0FSM7-F1
#
_cell.length_a   1.000
_cell.length_b   1.000
_cell.length_c   1.000
_cell.angle_alpha   90.00
_cell.angle_beta   90.00
_cell.angle_gamma   90.00
#
_symmetry.space_group_name_H-M   'P 1'
#
loop_
_entity.id
_entity.type
_entity.pdbx_description
1 polymer ?
#
loop_
_entity_poly.entity_id
_entity_poly.type
_entity_poly.pdbx_seq_one_letter_code
_entity_poly.pdbx_strand_id
1 'polypeptide(L)' 'MEVEMERYDIAIIGTGPAGLEAAITARIRNKKIILFGNKNLSLKVEKAHTIQNYLGLPDIGGEELKAAYEAHLKAMDI' A
#
# COMPACT_ATOMS: atom_id res chain seq x y z
N MET A 1 12.60 33.15 -6.86
CA MET A 1 11.33 32.51 -6.45
C MET A 1 11.70 31.34 -5.57
N GLU A 2 11.32 31.37 -4.30
CA GLU A 2 11.43 30.18 -3.45
C GLU A 2 10.46 29.13 -3.97
N VAL A 3 10.98 27.93 -4.26
CA VAL A 3 10.15 26.77 -4.53
C VAL A 3 9.69 26.27 -3.17
N GLU A 4 8.41 26.50 -2.86
CA GLU A 4 7.82 25.98 -1.63
C GLU A 4 7.82 24.44 -1.71
N MET A 5 8.77 23.81 -1.03
CA MET A 5 8.85 22.36 -0.98
C MET A 5 7.72 21.83 -0.10
N GLU A 6 6.77 21.14 -0.72
CA GLU A 6 5.72 20.43 -0.01
C GLU A 6 6.33 19.43 0.98
N ARG A 7 6.26 19.75 2.27
CA ARG A 7 6.77 18.87 3.33
C ARG A 7 5.80 17.72 3.57
N TYR A 8 6.32 16.51 3.68
CA TYR A 8 5.58 15.32 4.10
C TYR A 8 5.83 15.07 5.58
N ASP A 9 4.82 14.54 6.28
CA ASP A 9 4.95 14.10 7.67
C ASP A 9 5.68 12.77 7.76
N ILE A 10 5.42 11.86 6.81
CA ILE A 10 5.92 10.48 6.80
C ILE A 10 6.35 10.08 5.38
N ALA A 11 7.57 9.57 5.23
CA ALA A 11 8.00 8.87 4.04
C ALA A 11 7.99 7.36 4.29
N ILE A 12 7.34 6.61 3.40
CA ILE A 12 7.22 5.15 3.47
C ILE A 12 7.97 4.56 2.29
N ILE A 13 8.91 3.65 2.55
CA ILE A 13 9.74 3.03 1.51
C ILE A 13 9.40 1.53 1.45
N GLY A 14 8.72 1.15 0.38
CA GLY A 14 8.27 -0.21 0.09
C GLY A 14 6.76 -0.29 -0.09
N THR A 15 6.33 -0.89 -1.20
CA THR A 15 4.91 -1.12 -1.54
C THR A 15 4.48 -2.58 -1.28
N GLY A 16 5.07 -3.20 -0.26
CA GLY A 16 4.63 -4.48 0.29
C GLY A 16 3.49 -4.30 1.32
N PRO A 17 2.85 -5.38 1.79
CA PRO A 17 1.72 -5.29 2.72
C PRO A 17 1.96 -4.37 3.92
N ALA A 18 3.16 -4.44 4.52
CA ALA A 18 3.53 -3.58 5.65
C ALA A 18 3.56 -2.07 5.30
N GLY A 19 4.10 -1.71 4.13
CA GLY A 19 4.17 -0.31 3.71
C GLY A 19 2.81 0.25 3.30
N LEU A 20 1.97 -0.58 2.67
CA LEU A 20 0.61 -0.20 2.31
C LEU A 20 -0.25 0.01 3.56
N GLU A 21 -0.17 -0.88 4.54
CA GLU A 21 -0.89 -0.74 5.81
C GLU A 21 -0.43 0.50 6.58
N ALA A 22 0.88 0.79 6.56
CA ALA A 22 1.43 2.02 7.13
C ALA A 22 0.88 3.28 6.42
N ALA A 23 0.73 3.25 5.10
CA ALA A 23 0.21 4.36 4.30
C ALA A 23 -1.26 4.63 4.63
N ILE A 24 -2.10 3.59 4.62
CA ILE A 24 -3.51 3.63 5.03
C ILE A 24 -3.62 4.22 6.44
N THR A 25 -2.87 3.66 7.37
CA THR A 25 -2.89 4.08 8.78
C THR A 25 -2.50 5.54 8.97
N ALA A 26 -1.47 6.00 8.24
CA ALA A 26 -1.03 7.39 8.28
C ALA A 26 -2.09 8.34 7.67
N ARG A 27 -2.70 7.94 6.55
CA ARG A 27 -3.74 8.71 5.86
C ARG A 27 -5.01 8.87 6.72
N ILE A 28 -5.45 7.81 7.41
CA ILE A 28 -6.57 7.87 8.39
C ILE A 28 -6.29 8.89 9.49
N ARG A 29 -5.02 9.05 9.88
CA ARG A 29 -4.59 10.00 10.91
C ARG A 29 -4.28 11.40 10.36
N ASN A 30 -4.77 11.69 9.14
CA ASN A 30 -4.57 12.95 8.44
C ASN A 30 -3.10 13.36 8.32
N LYS A 31 -2.20 12.38 8.17
CA LYS A 31 -0.79 12.64 7.88
C LYS A 31 -0.59 12.75 6.39
N LYS A 32 0.20 13.74 5.99
CA LYS A 32 0.66 13.88 4.63
C LYS A 32 1.80 12.91 4.39
N ILE A 33 1.60 11.97 3.47
CA ILE A 33 2.55 10.87 3.24
C ILE A 33 3.11 10.87 1.83
N ILE A 34 4.33 10.37 1.69
CA ILE A 34 4.93 10.01 0.41
C ILE A 34 5.30 8.53 0.44
N LEU A 35 4.77 7.77 -0.52
CA LEU A 35 4.99 6.33 -0.64
C LEU A 35 5.92 6.04 -1.82
N PHE A 36 7.05 5.40 -1.54
CA PHE A 36 8.02 4.98 -2.54
C PHE A 36 7.96 3.48 -2.74
N GLY A 37 7.90 3.01 -3.98
CA GLY A 37 8.00 1.59 -4.28
C GLY A 37 7.65 1.26 -5.72
N ASN A 38 7.47 -0.03 -5.99
CA ASN A 38 7.08 -0.50 -7.30
C ASN A 38 5.59 -0.18 -7.55
N LYS A 39 5.26 0.27 -8.77
CA LYS A 39 3.88 0.50 -9.23
C LYS A 39 3.01 -0.74 -9.12
N ASN A 40 3.60 -1.93 -9.30
CA ASN A 40 2.92 -3.21 -9.17
C ASN A 40 2.83 -3.70 -7.72
N LEU A 41 3.07 -2.82 -6.75
CA LEU A 41 3.06 -3.11 -5.32
C LEU A 41 4.05 -4.22 -4.93
N SER A 42 3.52 -5.38 -4.52
CA SER A 42 4.30 -6.51 -4.02
C SER A 42 4.36 -7.64 -5.05
N LEU A 43 5.49 -7.74 -5.76
CA LEU A 43 5.78 -8.87 -6.66
C LEU A 43 5.74 -10.24 -5.95
N LYS A 44 5.97 -10.27 -4.63
CA LYS A 44 5.91 -11.51 -3.83
C LYS A 44 4.47 -11.97 -3.61
N VAL A 45 3.54 -11.04 -3.42
CA VAL A 45 2.11 -11.34 -3.25
C VAL A 45 1.51 -11.75 -4.59
N GLU A 46 1.79 -10.99 -5.65
CA GLU A 46 1.30 -11.28 -7.01
C GLU A 46 1.66 -12.68 -7.52
N LYS A 47 2.87 -13.16 -7.21
CA LYS A 47 3.35 -14.49 -7.65
C LYS A 47 2.77 -15.67 -6.86
N ALA A 48 2.07 -15.42 -5.76
CA ALA A 48 1.48 -16.50 -4.98
C ALA A 48 0.29 -17.10 -5.74
N HIS A 49 0.31 -18.43 -5.94
CA HIS A 49 -0.83 -19.11 -6.56
C HIS A 49 -2.07 -19.02 -5.67
N THR A 50 -1.92 -19.35 -4.38
CA THR A 50 -2.95 -19.21 -3.35
C THR A 50 -2.32 -18.74 -2.03
N ILE A 51 -3.12 -18.05 -1.21
CA ILE A 51 -2.76 -17.56 0.11
C ILE A 51 -3.87 -17.98 1.07
N GLN A 52 -3.53 -18.81 2.06
CA GLN A 52 -4.50 -19.43 2.99
C GLN A 52 -4.22 -19.06 4.46
N ASN A 53 -3.29 -18.14 4.68
CA ASN A 53 -2.80 -17.73 5.99
C ASN A 53 -2.93 -16.23 6.23
N TYR A 54 -3.86 -15.57 5.54
CA TYR A 54 -4.18 -14.16 5.75
C TYR A 54 -5.49 -14.04 6.54
N LEU A 55 -5.44 -13.40 7.71
CA LEU A 55 -6.61 -13.29 8.58
C LEU A 55 -7.78 -12.62 7.85
N GLY A 56 -8.96 -13.27 7.86
CA GLY A 56 -10.15 -12.80 7.16
C GLY A 56 -10.26 -13.23 5.68
N LEU A 57 -9.20 -13.79 5.10
CA LEU A 57 -9.15 -14.31 3.73
C LEU A 57 -8.62 -15.75 3.78
N PRO A 58 -9.50 -16.74 4.07
CA PRO A 58 -9.08 -18.13 4.27
C PRO A 58 -8.52 -18.80 3.01
N ASP A 59 -8.88 -18.29 1.83
CA ASP A 59 -8.36 -18.72 0.53
C ASP A 59 -8.49 -17.56 -0.47
N ILE A 60 -7.37 -17.01 -0.92
CA ILE A 60 -7.33 -15.91 -1.90
C ILE A 60 -6.14 -16.08 -2.85
N GLY A 61 -6.32 -15.74 -4.14
CA GLY A 61 -5.23 -15.69 -5.10
C GLY A 61 -4.27 -14.51 -4.85
N GLY A 62 -3.00 -14.65 -5.24
CA GLY A 62 -2.03 -13.56 -5.14
C GLY A 62 -2.41 -12.31 -5.93
N GLU A 63 -2.93 -12.50 -7.14
CA GLU A 63 -3.45 -11.42 -7.99
C GLU A 63 -4.69 -10.76 -7.39
N GLU A 64 -5.60 -11.54 -6.81
CA GLU A 64 -6.81 -11.02 -6.15
C GLU A 64 -6.47 -10.18 -4.92
N LEU A 65 -5.51 -10.64 -4.10
CA LEU A 65 -5.05 -9.87 -2.94
C LEU A 65 -4.34 -8.57 -3.37
N LYS A 66 -3.56 -8.60 -4.45
CA LYS A 66 -2.97 -7.39 -5.03
C LYS A 66 -4.05 -6.41 -5.49
N ALA A 67 -5.06 -6.88 -6.21
CA ALA A 67 -6.17 -6.04 -6.66
C ALA A 67 -6.94 -5.41 -5.48
N ALA A 68 -7.11 -6.16 -4.38
CA ALA A 68 -7.72 -5.63 -3.16
C ALA A 68 -6.86 -4.51 -2.53
N TYR A 69 -5.53 -4.65 -2.51
CA TYR A 69 -4.64 -3.58 -2.07
C TYR A 69 -4.75 -2.32 -2.93
N GLU A 70 -4.72 -2.46 -4.25
CA GLU A 70 -4.84 -1.34 -5.19
C GLU A 70 -6.18 -0.60 -5.02
N ALA A 71 -7.28 -1.36 -4.86
CA ALA A 71 -8.60 -0.80 -4.61
C ALA A 71 -8.66 0.01 -3.31
N HIS A 72 -8.02 -0.47 -2.23
CA HIS A 72 -8.00 0.23 -0.95
C HIS A 72 -7.18 1.54 -1.02
N LEU A 73 -6.00 1.51 -1.64
CA LEU A 73 -5.18 2.72 -1.85
C LEU A 73 -5.96 3.77 -2.65
N LYS A 74 -6.60 3.36 -3.75
CA LYS A 74 -7.44 4.24 -4.58
C LYS A 74 -8.62 4.83 -3.81
N ALA A 75 -9.29 4.04 -2.96
CA ALA A 75 -10.39 4.52 -2.13
C ALA A 75 -9.94 5.57 -1.10
N MET A 76 -8.66 5.59 -0.75
CA MET A 76 -8.06 6.50 0.22
C MET A 76 -7.27 7.66 -0.41
N ASP A 77 -7.22 7.73 -1.74
CA ASP A 77 -6.44 8.71 -2.49
C ASP A 77 -4.94 8.67 -2.08
N ILE A 78 -4.38 7.45 -2.07
CA ILE A 78 -2.96 7.14 -1.83
C ILE A 78 -2.33 6.60 -3.12
#